data_AF-A0A7U3YPS8-F1
#
_entry.id   AF-A0A7U3YPS8-F1
#
_cell.length_a   1.000
_cell.length_b   1.000
_cell.length_c   1.000
_cell.angle_alpha   90.00
_cell.angle_beta   90.00
_cell.angle_gamma   90.00
#
_symmetry.space_group_name_H-M   'P 1'
#
loop_
_entity.id
_entity.type
_entity.pdbx_description
1 polymer ?
#
loop_
_entity_poly.entity_id
_entity_poly.type
_entity_poly.pdbx_seq_one_letter_code
_entity_poly.pdbx_strand_id
1 'polypeptide(L)'
;MHLYIWRHSKRFSSWSMLDEPHIHRENYLQADVTVLARSRDEALHLLAKNGNWNIEELQRIEPETIPLDAPRIVISHVDCQ
;
A
#
# COMPACT_ATOMS: atom_id res chain seq x y z
N MET A 1 0.94 10.78 -14.45
CA MET A 1 0.53 10.50 -13.06
C MET A 1 0.35 9.00 -12.95
N HIS A 2 0.65 8.44 -11.79
CA HIS A 2 0.60 7.01 -11.52
C HIS A 2 -0.17 6.76 -10.23
N LEU A 3 -0.79 5.60 -10.15
CA LEU A 3 -1.29 5.07 -8.89
C LEU A 3 -0.19 4.21 -8.28
N TYR A 4 0.15 4.52 -7.02
CA TYR A 4 1.04 3.72 -6.20
C TYR A 4 0.20 2.96 -5.19
N ILE A 5 0.26 1.64 -5.25
CA ILE A 5 -0.60 0.76 -4.46
C ILE A 5 0.31 -0.07 -3.55
N TRP A 6 0.12 0.10 -2.25
CA TRP A 6 0.68 -0.79 -1.23
C TRP A 6 -0.44 -1.68 -0.71
N ARG A 7 -0.20 -2.99 -0.69
CA ARG A 7 -1.12 -3.98 -0.11
C ARG A 7 -0.31 -4.86 0.82
N HIS A 8 -0.76 -4.98 2.06
CA HIS A 8 -0.17 -5.89 3.01
C HIS A 8 -1.27 -6.66 3.75
N SER A 9 -1.13 -7.98 3.81
CA SER A 9 -2.06 -8.86 4.51
C SER A 9 -1.29 -9.81 5.41
N LYS A 10 -1.67 -9.85 6.69
CA LYS A 10 -1.14 -10.78 7.69
C LYS A 10 -1.71 -12.20 7.53
N ARG A 11 -2.69 -12.40 6.63
CA ARG A 11 -3.32 -13.72 6.40
C ARG A 11 -2.48 -14.65 5.53
N PHE A 12 -1.61 -14.10 4.68
CA PHE A 12 -0.85 -14.85 3.68
C PHE A 12 0.67 -14.64 3.82
N SER A 13 1.14 -14.18 4.99
CA SER A 13 2.56 -13.87 5.18
C SER A 13 3.43 -15.12 5.03
N SER A 14 4.21 -15.15 3.95
CA SER A 14 5.39 -16.03 3.78
C SER A 14 6.61 -15.49 4.57
N TRP A 15 6.40 -14.44 5.37
CA TRP A 15 7.39 -13.83 6.25
C TRP A 15 7.39 -14.59 7.57
N SER A 16 8.56 -15.02 8.04
CA SER A 16 8.73 -15.50 9.41
C SER A 16 8.14 -14.47 10.38
N MET A 17 7.44 -14.92 11.43
CA MET A 17 6.81 -14.07 12.47
C MET A 17 7.69 -12.94 13.04
N LEU A 18 9.02 -12.99 12.83
CA LEU A 18 10.01 -12.04 13.33
C LEU A 18 10.21 -10.79 12.46
N ASP A 19 9.79 -10.79 11.19
CA ASP A 19 10.04 -9.71 10.22
C ASP A 19 8.75 -9.23 9.53
N GLU A 20 7.58 -9.47 10.15
CA GLU A 20 6.29 -9.09 9.56
C GLU A 20 6.15 -7.55 9.52
N PRO A 21 5.97 -6.96 8.32
CA PRO A 21 5.98 -5.51 8.19
C PRO A 21 4.69 -4.87 8.76
N HIS A 22 4.89 -3.77 9.48
CA HIS A 22 3.82 -3.04 10.17
C HIS A 22 3.60 -1.68 9.53
N ILE A 23 2.85 -1.67 8.42
CA ILE A 23 2.73 -0.53 7.50
C ILE A 23 1.72 0.53 7.94
N HIS A 24 0.89 0.24 8.93
CA HIS A 24 -0.14 1.15 9.46
C HIS A 24 -0.11 1.13 10.98
N ARG A 25 -0.44 2.24 11.65
CA ARG A 25 -0.36 2.35 13.13
C ARG A 25 -1.38 1.49 13.88
N GLU A 26 -2.54 1.29 13.29
CA GLU A 26 -3.59 0.44 13.88
C GLU A 26 -3.34 -1.03 13.60
N ASN A 27 -3.93 -1.92 14.40
CA ASN A 27 -3.86 -3.35 14.11
C ASN A 27 -4.81 -3.70 12.95
N TYR A 28 -4.29 -4.39 11.95
CA TYR A 28 -5.05 -4.82 10.77
C TYR A 28 -4.73 -6.28 10.42
N LEU A 29 -5.70 -6.95 9.79
CA LEU A 29 -5.47 -8.21 9.09
C LEU A 29 -5.05 -7.97 7.65
N GLN A 30 -5.59 -6.91 7.03
CA GLN A 30 -5.23 -6.44 5.71
C GLN A 30 -5.25 -4.91 5.73
N ALA A 31 -4.21 -4.30 5.18
CA ALA A 31 -4.12 -2.87 4.96
C ALA A 31 -3.72 -2.63 3.51
N ASP A 32 -4.48 -1.78 2.84
CA ASP A 32 -4.17 -1.32 1.50
C ASP A 32 -4.24 0.20 1.44
N VAL A 33 -3.32 0.79 0.68
CA VAL A 33 -3.35 2.21 0.39
C VAL A 33 -2.98 2.46 -1.06
N THR A 34 -3.82 3.25 -1.71
CA THR A 34 -3.65 3.66 -3.11
C THR A 34 -3.47 5.16 -3.15
N VAL A 35 -2.36 5.63 -3.72
CA VAL A 35 -2.01 7.05 -3.79
C VAL A 35 -1.83 7.46 -5.24
N LEU A 36 -2.54 8.51 -5.65
CA LEU A 36 -2.34 9.16 -6.94
C LEU A 36 -1.20 10.18 -6.81
N ALA A 37 -0.08 9.94 -7.49
CA ALA A 37 1.07 10.86 -7.46
C ALA A 37 1.84 10.86 -8.79
N ARG A 38 2.75 11.82 -8.97
CA ARG A 38 3.66 11.86 -10.11
C ARG A 38 4.88 10.98 -9.89
N SER A 39 5.32 10.83 -8.63
CA SER A 39 6.44 10.00 -8.22
C SER A 39 6.15 9.22 -6.93
N ARG A 40 6.95 8.18 -6.67
CA ARG A 40 6.90 7.40 -5.43
C ARG A 40 7.15 8.28 -4.20
N ASP A 41 8.12 9.18 -4.28
CA ASP A 41 8.46 10.09 -3.17
C ASP A 41 7.30 11.05 -2.83
N GLU A 42 6.60 11.55 -3.86
CA GLU A 42 5.42 12.38 -3.65
C GLU A 42 4.29 11.59 -2.97
N ALA A 43 4.08 10.33 -3.38
CA ALA A 43 3.12 9.44 -2.73
C ALA A 43 3.47 9.18 -1.26
N LEU A 44 4.73 8.86 -0.95
CA LEU A 44 5.20 8.66 0.42
C LEU A 44 5.06 9.94 1.26
N HIS A 45 5.33 11.12 0.68
CA HIS A 45 5.16 12.39 1.37
C HIS A 45 3.69 12.69 1.71
N LEU A 46 2.75 12.31 0.85
CA LEU A 46 1.31 12.40 1.14
C LEU A 46 0.90 11.46 2.27
N LEU A 47 1.41 10.23 2.29
CA LEU A 47 1.17 9.27 3.37
C LEU A 47 1.78 9.75 4.70
N ALA A 48 2.95 10.37 4.65
CA ALA A 48 3.61 10.93 5.83
C ALA A 48 2.77 12.06 6.45
N LYS A 49 2.16 12.91 5.62
CA LYS A 49 1.25 13.97 6.07
C LYS A 49 -0.04 13.44 6.71
N ASN A 50 -0.55 12.31 6.25
CA ASN A 50 -1.70 11.63 6.88
C ASN A 50 -1.31 11.14 8.30
N GLY A 51 -0.06 10.66 8.47
CA GLY A 51 0.50 10.33 9.77
C GLY A 51 0.10 8.96 10.33
N ASN A 52 -0.83 8.25 9.69
CA ASN A 52 -1.27 6.91 10.11
C ASN A 52 -0.46 5.77 9.49
N TRP A 53 0.33 6.08 8.45
CA TRP A 53 1.11 5.12 7.68
C TRP A 53 2.58 5.12 8.13
N ASN A 54 3.17 3.93 8.21
CA ASN A 54 4.58 3.77 8.52
C ASN A 54 5.42 3.85 7.24
N ILE A 55 6.06 5.00 7.03
CA ILE A 55 6.80 5.30 5.80
C ILE A 55 8.05 4.43 5.65
N GLU A 56 8.73 4.10 6.74
CA GLU A 56 9.94 3.26 6.72
C GLU A 56 9.60 1.86 6.19
N GLU A 57 8.50 1.29 6.67
CA GLU A 57 8.01 -0.02 6.21
C GLU A 57 7.47 0.05 4.77
N LEU A 58 6.78 1.12 4.40
CA LEU A 58 6.33 1.35 3.01
C LEU A 58 7.48 1.63 2.03
N GLN A 59 8.64 2.05 2.52
CA GLN A 59 9.87 2.16 1.71
C GLN A 59 10.52 0.80 1.48
N ARG A 60 10.42 -0.12 2.45
CA ARG A 60 10.90 -1.50 2.32
C ARG A 60 10.04 -2.32 1.35
N ILE A 61 8.76 -2.00 1.23
CA ILE A 61 7.83 -2.66 0.32
C ILE A 61 7.81 -1.93 -1.03
N GLU A 62 7.97 -2.68 -2.11
CA GLU A 62 7.81 -2.15 -3.46
C GLU A 62 6.31 -2.00 -3.80
N PRO A 63 5.82 -0.78 -4.10
CA PRO A 63 4.43 -0.59 -4.48
C PRO A 63 4.16 -1.09 -5.90
N GLU A 64 2.97 -1.63 -6.12
CA GLU A 64 2.45 -1.80 -7.46
C GLU A 64 2.21 -0.41 -8.07
N THR A 65 2.86 -0.13 -9.21
CA THR A 65 2.76 1.16 -9.90
C THR A 65 1.96 1.01 -11.17
N ILE A 66 0.87 1.78 -11.28
CA ILE A 66 -0.04 1.74 -12.42
C ILE A 66 -0.02 3.10 -13.15
N PRO A 67 0.36 3.16 -14.44
CA PRO A 67 0.21 4.36 -15.25
C PRO A 67 -1.27 4.66 -15.53
N LEU A 68 -1.57 5.96 -15.63
CA LEU A 68 -2.91 6.49 -15.95
C LEU A 68 -2.99 7.01 -17.39
N ASP A 69 -2.42 6.26 -18.31
CA ASP A 69 -2.39 6.54 -19.75
C ASP A 69 -3.64 6.01 -20.49
N ALA A 70 -4.28 4.96 -19.96
CA ALA A 70 -5.49 4.38 -20.52
C ALA A 70 -6.54 4.02 -19.45
N PRO A 71 -7.84 3.96 -19.81
CA PRO A 71 -8.89 3.46 -18.91
C PRO A 71 -8.62 2.02 -18.47
N ARG A 72 -8.75 1.74 -17.17
CA ARG A 72 -8.58 0.40 -16.61
C ARG A 72 -9.32 0.24 -15.28
N ILE A 73 -9.61 -1.01 -14.94
CA ILE A 73 -10.09 -1.37 -13.59
C ILE A 73 -8.87 -1.37 -12.66
N VAL A 74 -8.96 -0.62 -11.56
CA VAL A 74 -7.87 -0.49 -10.56
C VAL A 74 -8.14 -1.38 -9.35
N ILE A 75 -9.40 -1.43 -8.91
CA ILE A 75 -9.85 -2.27 -7.80
C ILE A 75 -11.16 -2.93 -8.23
N SER A 76 -11.24 -4.24 -8.05
CA SER A 76 -12.47 -5.02 -8.13
C SER A 76 -12.44 -5.99 -6.96
N HIS A 77 -13.38 -5.85 -6.05
CA HIS A 77 -13.45 -6.66 -4.84
C HIS A 77 -14.85 -7.23 -4.69
N VAL A 78 -14.91 -8.53 -4.37
CA VAL A 78 -16.16 -9.23 -4.06
C VAL A 78 -15.90 -10.02 -2.79
N ASP A 79 -16.44 -9.54 -1.67
CA ASP A 79 -16.49 -10.31 -0.43
C ASP A 79 -17.64 -11.32 -0.52
N CYS A 80 -17.31 -12.57 -0.79
CA CYS A 80 -18.24 -13.67 -0.53
C CYS A 80 -18.04 -14.09 0.93
N GLN A 81 -18.99 -13.71 1.79
CA GLN A 81 -19.11 -14.25 3.15
C GLN A 81 -19.54 -15.72 3.12
#